data_AF-A0A662I1H3-F1
#
_entry.id   AF-A0A662I1H3-F1
#
_cell.length_a   1.000
_cell.length_b   1.000
_cell.length_c   1.000
_cell.angle_alpha   90.00
_cell.angle_beta   90.00
_cell.angle_gamma   90.00
#
_symmetry.space_group_name_H-M   'P 1'
#
loop_
_entity.id
_entity.type
_entity.pdbx_description
1 polymer ?
#
loop_
_entity_poly.entity_id
_entity_poly.type
_entity_poly.pdbx_seq_one_letter_code
_entity_poly.pdbx_strand_id
1 'polypeptide(L)'
;MRKRARGRRPGLIPVGVDFNLRAISIAVQIKRRSHVKEALAAFAPIASRYEAEIVTINGECYLTALLNLNPPPFPEYVQPKIKALAEKYAEELDVLKRLGIKPRLTRPKIPGIPDRKLVAKTLRQALEEAGITAVPHLFNTELAVRIRKAERKWKLAYRHSITGRCYAIGRLVKALTKLDKVTVKVENLKTINKKTVANPKTARWCYATMLRILKAATPPAAKIACINPAHTSQLTPCCHTKAKHKTYRTLTCPKCGKQWHRDILAAINISQAKITTTLQ
;
A
#
# COMPACT_ATOMS: atom_id res chain seq x y z
N MET A 1 5.65 42.70 -39.29
CA MET A 1 5.13 41.42 -38.77
C MET A 1 5.86 41.01 -37.49
N ARG A 2 5.29 41.25 -36.30
CA ARG A 2 5.85 40.79 -35.02
C ARG A 2 5.56 39.29 -34.87
N LYS A 3 6.59 38.44 -34.95
CA LYS A 3 6.49 37.02 -34.58
C LYS A 3 6.04 36.94 -33.11
N ARG A 4 4.78 36.54 -32.89
CA ARG A 4 4.28 36.18 -31.56
C ARG A 4 5.16 35.05 -31.02
N ALA A 5 5.97 35.34 -30.00
CA ALA A 5 6.63 34.32 -29.22
C ALA A 5 5.55 33.34 -28.72
N ARG A 6 5.62 32.08 -29.17
CA ARG A 6 4.78 31.00 -28.64
C ARG A 6 5.09 30.90 -27.14
N GLY A 7 4.20 31.44 -26.31
CA GLY A 7 4.34 31.41 -24.86
C GLY A 7 4.62 29.99 -24.41
N ARG A 8 5.81 29.77 -23.82
CA ARG A 8 6.17 28.51 -23.17
C ARG A 8 5.10 28.21 -22.14
N ARG A 9 4.26 27.19 -22.36
CA ARG A 9 3.39 26.69 -21.31
C ARG A 9 4.27 26.34 -20.11
N PRO A 10 3.99 26.87 -18.90
CA PRO A 10 4.73 26.47 -17.71
C PRO A 10 4.68 24.95 -17.59
N GLY A 11 5.84 24.35 -17.35
CA GLY A 11 5.94 22.91 -17.28
C GLY A 11 5.29 22.48 -15.97
N LEU A 12 4.76 21.28 -15.98
CA LEU A 12 4.17 20.68 -14.81
C LEU A 12 4.90 19.36 -14.62
N ILE A 13 5.28 19.06 -13.39
CA ILE A 13 5.75 17.75 -12.98
C ILE A 13 4.61 17.08 -12.19
N PRO A 14 3.80 16.22 -12.83
CA PRO A 14 2.83 15.39 -12.13
C PRO A 14 3.53 14.30 -11.33
N VAL A 15 3.13 14.17 -10.07
CA VAL A 15 3.54 13.07 -9.19
C VAL A 15 2.29 12.28 -8.84
N GLY A 16 2.11 11.09 -9.39
CA GLY A 16 1.02 10.21 -9.00
C GLY A 16 1.38 9.42 -7.75
N VAL A 17 0.47 9.34 -6.79
CA VAL A 17 0.63 8.58 -5.55
C VAL A 17 -0.55 7.62 -5.39
N ASP A 18 -0.25 6.33 -5.33
CA ASP A 18 -1.20 5.26 -5.02
C ASP A 18 -1.00 4.78 -3.58
N PHE A 19 -2.09 4.70 -2.81
CA PHE A 19 -2.05 4.31 -1.41
C PHE A 19 -2.61 2.91 -1.23
N ASN A 20 -1.79 1.94 -0.85
CA ASN A 20 -2.21 0.57 -0.57
C ASN A 20 -1.83 0.18 0.88
N LEU A 21 -2.45 -0.88 1.42
CA LEU A 21 -2.15 -1.41 2.76
C LEU A 21 -0.72 -1.98 2.86
N ARG A 22 -0.12 -2.36 1.73
CA ARG A 22 1.23 -2.95 1.69
C ARG A 22 2.32 -1.95 1.31
N ALA A 23 1.99 -0.90 0.56
CA ALA A 23 2.97 0.02 0.00
C ALA A 23 2.32 1.35 -0.37
N ILE A 24 3.15 2.38 -0.53
CA ILE A 24 2.78 3.64 -1.18
C ILE A 24 3.56 3.68 -2.49
N SER A 25 2.87 3.66 -3.63
CA SER A 25 3.55 3.72 -4.93
C SER A 25 3.59 5.14 -5.44
N ILE A 26 4.69 5.51 -6.08
CA ILE A 26 4.84 6.83 -6.69
C ILE A 26 5.26 6.73 -8.15
N ALA A 27 4.83 7.71 -8.95
CA ALA A 27 5.28 7.91 -10.32
C ALA A 27 5.48 9.41 -10.60
N VAL A 28 6.71 9.81 -10.87
CA VAL A 28 7.08 11.17 -11.25
C VAL A 28 7.19 11.23 -12.77
N GLN A 29 6.35 12.03 -13.41
CA GLN A 29 6.37 12.20 -14.86
C GLN A 29 7.30 13.36 -15.26
N ILE A 30 8.38 13.05 -15.96
CA ILE A 30 9.36 14.02 -16.46
C ILE A 30 9.15 14.24 -17.95
N LYS A 31 8.61 15.42 -18.30
CA LYS A 31 8.30 15.80 -19.70
C LYS A 31 9.41 16.59 -20.37
N ARG A 32 10.24 17.29 -19.59
CA ARG A 32 11.32 18.14 -20.09
C ARG A 32 12.64 17.41 -19.95
N ARG A 33 13.34 17.22 -21.08
CA ARG A 33 14.68 16.61 -21.09
C ARG A 33 15.66 17.35 -20.18
N SER A 34 15.55 18.68 -20.11
CA SER A 34 16.38 19.52 -19.24
C SER A 34 16.21 19.28 -17.75
N HIS A 35 15.17 18.56 -17.30
CA HIS A 35 14.96 18.26 -15.88
C HIS A 35 15.37 16.83 -15.50
N VAL A 36 15.78 16.00 -16.47
CA VAL A 36 16.00 14.56 -16.24
C VAL A 36 17.12 14.34 -15.24
N LYS A 37 18.26 15.02 -15.40
CA LYS A 37 19.44 14.84 -14.54
C LYS A 37 19.13 15.19 -13.08
N GLU A 38 18.55 16.35 -12.86
CA GLU A 38 18.23 16.86 -11.52
C GLU A 38 17.07 16.08 -10.88
N ALA A 39 16.08 15.65 -11.67
CA ALA A 39 14.99 14.81 -11.18
C ALA A 39 15.51 13.42 -10.76
N LEU A 40 16.44 12.83 -11.52
CA LEU A 40 17.10 11.58 -11.14
C LEU A 40 17.90 11.73 -9.85
N ALA A 41 18.67 12.81 -9.72
CA ALA A 41 19.41 13.11 -8.49
C ALA A 41 18.47 13.28 -7.28
N ALA A 42 17.35 13.98 -7.46
CA ALA A 42 16.33 14.15 -6.42
C ALA A 42 15.64 12.82 -6.06
N PHE A 43 15.52 11.90 -7.01
CA PHE A 43 14.86 10.60 -6.85
C PHE A 43 15.79 9.51 -6.28
N ALA A 44 17.11 9.65 -6.46
CA ALA A 44 18.11 8.67 -6.05
C ALA A 44 17.99 8.22 -4.57
N PRO A 45 17.69 9.09 -3.58
CA PRO A 45 17.50 8.64 -2.19
C PRO A 45 16.29 7.72 -1.97
N ILE A 46 15.28 7.78 -2.83
CA ILE A 46 14.16 6.84 -2.83
C ILE A 46 14.58 5.56 -3.54
N ALA A 47 15.18 5.67 -4.72
CA ALA A 47 15.62 4.52 -5.50
C ALA A 47 16.66 3.64 -4.79
N SER A 48 17.50 4.21 -3.92
CA SER A 48 18.47 3.45 -3.13
C SER A 48 17.88 2.67 -1.97
N ARG A 49 16.61 2.93 -1.61
CA ARG A 49 15.96 2.34 -0.42
C ARG A 49 14.75 1.48 -0.76
N TYR A 50 14.20 1.62 -1.96
CA TYR A 50 12.94 1.01 -2.35
C TYR A 50 13.05 0.44 -3.75
N GLU A 51 12.21 -0.55 -4.05
CA GLU A 51 12.04 -1.06 -5.41
C GLU A 51 11.62 0.09 -6.32
N ALA A 52 12.51 0.45 -7.25
CA ALA A 52 12.34 1.60 -8.11
C ALA A 52 12.71 1.24 -9.55
N GLU A 53 11.97 1.78 -10.50
CA GLU A 53 12.21 1.58 -11.91
C GLU A 53 11.97 2.87 -12.69
N ILE A 54 12.76 3.06 -13.73
CA ILE A 54 12.54 4.11 -14.73
C ILE A 54 11.76 3.48 -15.87
N VAL A 55 10.58 4.02 -16.15
CA VAL A 55 9.72 3.52 -17.22
C VAL A 55 9.56 4.58 -18.28
N THR A 56 9.76 4.20 -19.54
CA THR A 56 9.39 5.04 -20.69
C THR A 56 8.07 4.57 -21.28
N ILE A 57 7.16 5.51 -21.51
CA ILE A 57 5.84 5.27 -22.10
C ILE A 57 5.57 6.38 -23.10
N ASN A 58 5.35 6.03 -24.37
CA ASN A 58 5.00 6.98 -25.43
C ASN A 58 5.96 8.19 -25.49
N GLY A 59 7.26 7.96 -25.27
CA GLY A 59 8.30 9.00 -25.27
C GLY A 59 8.41 9.82 -23.98
N GLU A 60 7.56 9.60 -22.98
CA GLU A 60 7.63 10.24 -21.66
C GLU A 60 8.36 9.35 -20.65
N CYS A 61 9.14 9.98 -19.75
CA CYS A 61 9.91 9.30 -18.72
C CYS A 61 9.19 9.35 -17.37
N TYR A 62 9.12 8.20 -16.69
CA TYR A 62 8.52 8.03 -15.38
C TYR A 62 9.56 7.48 -14.41
N LEU A 63 9.80 8.22 -13.32
CA LEU A 63 10.56 7.70 -12.19
C LEU A 63 9.56 7.10 -11.21
N THR A 64 9.63 5.78 -11.00
CA THR A 64 8.62 5.07 -10.20
C THR A 64 9.26 4.31 -9.06
N ALA A 65 8.55 4.20 -7.94
CA ALA A 65 9.00 3.42 -6.79
C ALA A 65 7.83 2.87 -5.98
N LEU A 66 8.05 1.69 -5.41
CA LEU A 66 7.16 1.00 -4.49
C LEU A 66 7.69 1.14 -3.07
N LEU A 67 7.14 2.11 -2.31
CA LEU A 67 7.57 2.36 -0.94
C LEU A 67 6.86 1.39 0.01
N ASN A 68 7.40 0.17 0.12
CA ASN A 68 6.88 -0.90 0.98
C ASN A 68 6.70 -0.45 2.44
N LEU A 69 5.57 -0.82 3.04
CA LEU A 69 5.21 -0.53 4.42
C LEU A 69 5.59 -1.70 5.34
N ASN A 70 6.13 -1.38 6.51
CA ASN A 70 6.52 -2.35 7.53
C ASN A 70 5.96 -1.88 8.90
N PRO A 71 5.28 -2.72 9.70
CA PRO A 71 4.97 -4.15 9.53
C PRO A 71 4.09 -4.48 8.32
N PRO A 72 4.09 -5.74 7.85
CA PRO A 72 3.17 -6.23 6.82
C PRO A 72 1.71 -6.13 7.31
N PRO A 73 0.69 -6.39 6.46
CA PRO A 73 -0.71 -6.43 6.89
C PRO A 73 -0.91 -7.26 8.16
N PHE A 74 -1.81 -6.80 9.04
CA PHE A 74 -1.94 -7.35 10.39
C PHE A 74 -2.10 -8.89 10.46
N PRO A 75 -2.88 -9.58 9.59
CA PRO A 75 -2.95 -11.04 9.61
C PRO A 75 -1.60 -11.73 9.42
N GLU A 76 -0.76 -11.23 8.51
CA GLU A 76 0.62 -11.73 8.30
C GLU A 76 1.51 -11.41 9.50
N TYR A 77 1.35 -10.22 10.10
CA TYR A 77 2.10 -9.84 11.29
C TYR A 77 1.81 -10.72 12.52
N VAL A 78 0.57 -11.19 12.68
CA VAL A 78 0.18 -12.04 13.82
C VAL A 78 0.32 -13.54 13.55
N GLN A 79 0.39 -13.95 12.28
CA GLN A 79 0.54 -15.36 11.90
C GLN A 79 1.61 -16.12 12.70
N PRO A 80 2.88 -15.67 12.80
CA PRO A 80 3.88 -16.42 13.57
C PRO A 80 3.55 -16.51 15.06
N LYS A 81 2.84 -15.52 15.62
CA LYS A 81 2.45 -15.51 17.04
C LYS A 81 1.31 -16.48 17.34
N ILE A 82 0.41 -16.64 16.36
CA ILE A 82 -0.70 -17.58 16.42
C ILE A 82 -0.15 -19.00 16.26
N LYS A 83 0.75 -19.21 15.30
CA LYS A 83 1.41 -20.51 15.08
C LYS A 83 2.14 -21.01 16.33
N ALA A 84 3.01 -20.18 16.90
CA ALA A 84 3.72 -20.52 18.15
C ALA A 84 2.78 -20.81 19.34
N LEU A 85 1.59 -20.19 19.38
CA LEU A 85 0.61 -20.49 20.42
C LEU A 85 -0.09 -21.83 20.16
N ALA A 86 -0.42 -22.14 18.90
CA ALA A 86 -1.01 -23.42 18.53
C ALA A 86 -0.06 -24.59 18.83
N GLU A 87 1.21 -24.46 18.45
CA GLU A 87 2.26 -25.44 18.71
C GLU A 87 2.43 -25.70 20.21
N LYS A 88 2.58 -24.64 21.02
CA LYS A 88 2.65 -24.74 22.49
C LYS A 88 1.50 -25.58 23.07
N TYR A 89 0.26 -25.30 22.66
CA TYR A 89 -0.89 -26.01 23.23
C TYR A 89 -1.08 -27.41 22.65
N ALA A 90 -0.58 -27.69 21.44
CA ALA A 90 -0.54 -29.05 20.92
C ALA A 90 0.40 -29.93 21.77
N GLU A 91 1.57 -29.40 22.14
CA GLU A 91 2.51 -30.07 23.05
C GLU A 91 1.90 -30.30 24.44
N GLU A 92 1.26 -29.27 25.03
CA GLU A 92 0.59 -29.40 26.34
C GLU A 92 -0.52 -30.47 26.29
N LEU A 93 -1.32 -30.53 25.21
CA LEU A 93 -2.35 -31.53 25.05
C LEU A 93 -1.79 -32.96 24.89
N ASP A 94 -0.66 -33.11 24.21
CA ASP A 94 0.02 -34.40 24.10
C ASP A 94 0.55 -34.88 25.45
N VAL A 95 1.14 -33.99 26.25
CA VAL A 95 1.57 -34.30 27.63
C VAL A 95 0.38 -34.76 28.48
N LEU A 96 -0.73 -34.02 28.46
CA LEU A 96 -1.93 -34.40 29.21
C LEU A 96 -2.47 -35.76 28.76
N LYS A 97 -2.45 -36.05 27.46
CA LYS A 97 -2.85 -37.35 26.91
C LYS A 97 -1.96 -38.49 27.42
N ARG A 98 -0.63 -38.30 27.44
CA ARG A 98 0.33 -39.28 27.98
C ARG A 98 0.12 -39.55 29.47
N LEU A 99 -0.31 -38.54 30.22
CA LEU A 99 -0.65 -38.64 31.64
C LEU A 99 -2.06 -39.20 31.89
N GLY A 100 -2.83 -39.54 30.85
CA GLY A 100 -4.21 -40.00 30.98
C GLY A 100 -5.21 -38.92 31.42
N ILE A 101 -4.81 -37.64 31.42
CA ILE A 101 -5.66 -36.52 31.81
C ILE A 101 -6.50 -36.08 30.61
N LYS A 102 -7.83 -36.00 30.80
CA LYS A 102 -8.77 -35.53 29.77
C LYS A 102 -9.09 -34.04 29.97
N PRO A 103 -8.47 -33.11 29.23
CA PRO A 103 -8.76 -31.69 29.38
C PRO A 103 -10.15 -31.33 28.86
N ARG A 104 -10.78 -30.33 29.49
CA ARG A 104 -12.01 -29.73 28.97
C ARG A 104 -11.69 -28.81 27.79
N LEU A 105 -12.09 -29.25 26.60
CA LEU A 105 -11.83 -28.52 25.36
C LEU A 105 -13.01 -27.62 24.96
N THR A 106 -12.69 -26.56 24.22
CA THR A 106 -13.64 -25.61 23.66
C THR A 106 -13.25 -25.23 22.24
N ARG A 107 -14.14 -24.53 21.53
CA ARG A 107 -13.85 -24.01 20.19
C ARG A 107 -12.91 -22.79 20.28
N PRO A 108 -11.92 -22.69 19.38
CA PRO A 108 -11.05 -21.52 19.30
C PRO A 108 -11.83 -20.26 18.91
N LYS A 109 -11.54 -19.13 19.56
CA LYS A 109 -12.24 -17.85 19.37
C LYS A 109 -11.27 -16.69 19.16
N ILE A 110 -11.46 -15.96 18.05
CA ILE A 110 -10.76 -14.69 17.79
C ILE A 110 -11.48 -13.55 18.54
N PRO A 111 -10.75 -12.66 19.25
CA PRO A 111 -11.34 -11.48 19.88
C PRO A 111 -11.97 -10.53 18.83
N GLY A 112 -12.81 -9.59 19.27
CA GLY A 112 -13.37 -8.58 18.38
C GLY A 112 -12.30 -7.65 17.80
N ILE A 113 -11.89 -7.90 16.56
CA ILE A 113 -10.93 -7.08 15.79
C ILE A 113 -11.46 -6.83 14.36
N PRO A 114 -11.06 -5.72 13.70
CA PRO A 114 -11.58 -5.36 12.37
C PRO A 114 -11.45 -6.44 11.29
N ASP A 115 -10.33 -7.16 11.28
CA ASP A 115 -9.96 -8.18 10.30
C ASP A 115 -10.13 -9.61 10.83
N ARG A 116 -11.08 -9.79 11.78
CA ARG A 116 -11.37 -11.07 12.46
C ARG A 116 -11.46 -12.26 11.49
N LYS A 117 -12.08 -12.10 10.32
CA LYS A 117 -12.23 -13.19 9.33
C LYS A 117 -10.87 -13.68 8.79
N LEU A 118 -9.94 -12.77 8.51
CA LEU A 118 -8.60 -13.11 8.01
C LEU A 118 -7.74 -13.73 9.11
N VAL A 119 -7.80 -13.18 10.32
CA VAL A 119 -7.08 -13.75 11.47
C VAL A 119 -7.67 -15.11 11.86
N ALA A 120 -8.99 -15.32 11.75
CA ALA A 120 -9.62 -16.62 11.98
C ALA A 120 -9.19 -17.67 10.94
N LYS A 121 -8.93 -17.28 9.69
CA LYS A 121 -8.34 -18.18 8.69
C LYS A 121 -6.92 -18.58 9.10
N THR A 122 -6.12 -17.59 9.53
CA THR A 122 -4.75 -17.81 10.01
C THR A 122 -4.71 -18.75 11.21
N LEU A 123 -5.63 -18.58 12.17
CA LEU A 123 -5.76 -19.47 13.32
C LEU A 123 -6.15 -20.89 12.93
N ARG A 124 -7.15 -21.06 12.05
CA ARG A 124 -7.56 -22.39 11.60
C ARG A 124 -6.40 -23.14 10.96
N GLN A 125 -5.66 -22.48 10.07
CA GLN A 125 -4.48 -23.07 9.44
C GLN A 125 -3.41 -23.45 10.48
N ALA A 126 -3.12 -22.58 11.45
CA ALA A 126 -2.15 -22.88 12.48
C ALA A 126 -2.55 -24.07 13.38
N LEU A 127 -3.84 -24.18 13.71
CA LEU A 127 -4.37 -25.30 14.50
C LEU A 127 -4.35 -26.62 13.72
N GLU A 128 -4.69 -26.57 12.42
CA GLU A 128 -4.60 -27.71 11.51
C GLU A 128 -3.16 -28.21 11.35
N GLU A 129 -2.21 -27.30 11.13
CA GLU A 129 -0.77 -27.62 11.09
C GLU A 129 -0.27 -28.23 12.43
N ALA A 130 -0.85 -27.80 13.56
CA ALA A 130 -0.53 -28.33 14.88
C ALA A 130 -1.33 -29.58 15.27
N GLY A 131 -2.18 -30.11 14.38
CA GLY A 131 -2.95 -31.34 14.61
C GLY A 131 -4.05 -31.22 15.69
N ILE A 132 -4.51 -30.01 16.01
CA ILE A 132 -5.53 -29.77 17.05
C ILE A 132 -6.78 -29.09 16.50
N THR A 133 -7.96 -29.59 16.89
CA THR A 133 -9.26 -29.07 16.41
C THR A 133 -10.04 -28.33 17.50
N ALA A 134 -9.73 -28.62 18.76
CA ALA A 134 -10.29 -27.97 19.93
C ALA A 134 -9.17 -27.64 20.93
N VAL A 135 -9.41 -26.64 21.76
CA VAL A 135 -8.37 -26.04 22.62
C VAL A 135 -8.88 -25.88 24.05
N PRO A 136 -8.02 -25.90 25.07
CA PRO A 136 -8.41 -25.54 26.43
C PRO A 136 -8.94 -24.10 26.50
N HIS A 137 -9.75 -23.79 27.52
CA HIS A 137 -10.26 -22.41 27.71
C HIS A 137 -9.14 -21.37 27.79
N LEU A 138 -8.01 -21.72 28.44
CA LEU A 138 -6.86 -20.84 28.62
C LEU A 138 -6.26 -20.37 27.29
N PHE A 139 -6.26 -21.22 26.26
CA PHE A 139 -5.82 -20.86 24.91
C PHE A 139 -6.54 -19.61 24.39
N ASN A 140 -7.87 -19.56 24.55
CA ASN A 140 -8.67 -18.43 24.07
C ASN A 140 -8.36 -17.14 24.84
N THR A 141 -8.14 -17.24 26.14
CA THR A 141 -7.73 -16.10 26.98
C THR A 141 -6.36 -15.58 26.54
N GLU A 142 -5.38 -16.47 26.39
CA GLU A 142 -4.02 -16.12 26.00
C GLU A 142 -3.97 -15.54 24.58
N LEU A 143 -4.68 -16.16 23.64
CA LEU A 143 -4.81 -15.68 22.27
C LEU A 143 -5.39 -14.26 22.22
N ALA A 144 -6.45 -13.99 22.98
CA ALA A 144 -7.08 -12.69 23.00
C ALA A 144 -6.12 -11.59 23.51
N VAL A 145 -5.36 -11.88 24.57
CA VAL A 145 -4.34 -10.97 25.11
C VAL A 145 -3.23 -10.73 24.10
N ARG A 146 -2.68 -11.80 23.49
CA ARG A 146 -1.60 -11.72 22.49
C ARG A 146 -2.02 -10.92 21.26
N ILE A 147 -3.22 -11.16 20.72
CA ILE A 147 -3.75 -10.43 19.56
C ILE A 147 -3.94 -8.94 19.86
N ARG A 148 -4.57 -8.58 20.99
CA ARG A 148 -4.79 -7.16 21.35
C ARG A 148 -3.46 -6.43 21.56
N LYS A 149 -2.49 -7.07 22.21
CA LYS A 149 -1.14 -6.52 22.40
C LYS A 149 -0.42 -6.33 21.06
N ALA A 150 -0.50 -7.33 20.17
CA ALA A 150 0.07 -7.25 18.83
C ALA A 150 -0.59 -6.14 18.00
N GLU A 151 -1.91 -5.95 18.09
CA GLU A 151 -2.62 -4.90 17.37
C GLU A 151 -2.13 -3.50 17.76
N ARG A 152 -1.95 -3.23 19.06
CA ARG A 152 -1.44 -1.94 19.52
C ARG A 152 -0.05 -1.65 18.97
N LYS A 153 0.86 -2.63 19.06
CA LYS A 153 2.23 -2.52 18.51
C LYS A 153 2.22 -2.32 17.01
N TRP A 154 1.41 -3.10 16.29
CA TRP A 154 1.28 -3.02 14.85
C TRP A 154 0.77 -1.65 14.40
N LYS A 155 -0.29 -1.12 15.02
CA LYS A 155 -0.85 0.20 14.68
C LYS A 155 0.18 1.31 14.79
N LEU A 156 0.98 1.31 15.86
CA LEU A 156 2.04 2.29 16.08
C LEU A 156 3.13 2.20 15.01
N ALA A 157 3.68 1.00 14.81
CA ALA A 157 4.75 0.77 13.84
C ALA A 157 4.30 1.05 12.40
N TYR A 158 3.08 0.64 12.05
CA TYR A 158 2.51 0.84 10.72
C TYR A 158 2.28 2.33 10.44
N ARG A 159 1.76 3.08 11.43
CA ARG A 159 1.65 4.54 11.34
C ARG A 159 3.02 5.20 11.17
N HIS A 160 4.02 4.78 11.93
CA HIS A 160 5.37 5.30 11.81
C HIS A 160 5.95 5.05 10.40
N SER A 161 5.72 3.86 9.85
CA SER A 161 6.12 3.54 8.47
C SER A 161 5.43 4.46 7.46
N ILE A 162 4.10 4.62 7.52
CA ILE A 162 3.35 5.55 6.65
C ILE A 162 3.96 6.95 6.73
N THR A 163 4.19 7.47 7.94
CA THR A 163 4.82 8.77 8.14
C THR A 163 6.17 8.83 7.44
N GLY A 164 7.07 7.88 7.69
CA GLY A 164 8.38 7.86 7.06
C GLY A 164 8.33 7.89 5.53
N ARG A 165 7.38 7.16 4.92
CA ARG A 165 7.22 7.11 3.45
C ARG A 165 6.64 8.41 2.90
N CYS A 166 5.59 8.96 3.51
CA CYS A 166 5.03 10.24 3.10
C CYS A 166 6.05 11.39 3.20
N TYR A 167 6.89 11.41 4.24
CA TYR A 167 7.96 12.41 4.36
C TYR A 167 9.10 12.20 3.35
N ALA A 168 9.38 10.96 2.93
CA ALA A 168 10.29 10.71 1.81
C ALA A 168 9.73 11.31 0.51
N ILE A 169 8.44 11.10 0.24
CA ILE A 169 7.75 11.73 -0.91
C ILE A 169 7.79 13.26 -0.79
N GLY A 170 7.52 13.82 0.38
CA GLY A 170 7.58 15.27 0.63
C GLY A 170 8.95 15.88 0.32
N ARG A 171 10.04 15.19 0.71
CA ARG A 171 11.42 15.62 0.38
C ARG A 171 11.70 15.59 -1.12
N LEU A 172 11.26 14.52 -1.81
CA LEU A 172 11.34 14.43 -3.26
C LEU A 172 10.58 15.59 -3.92
N VAL A 173 9.32 15.81 -3.52
CA VAL A 173 8.48 16.88 -4.07
C VAL A 173 9.13 18.25 -3.86
N LYS A 174 9.70 18.51 -2.67
CA LYS A 174 10.45 19.75 -2.37
C LYS A 174 11.65 19.96 -3.29
N ALA A 175 12.37 18.89 -3.64
CA ALA A 175 13.46 18.99 -4.60
C ALA A 175 12.92 19.29 -6.01
N LEU A 176 11.86 18.61 -6.43
CA LEU A 176 11.23 18.81 -7.75
C LEU A 176 10.63 20.21 -7.93
N THR A 177 10.14 20.86 -6.86
CA THR A 177 9.62 22.24 -6.92
C THR A 177 10.68 23.27 -7.29
N LYS A 178 11.98 22.93 -7.19
CA LYS A 178 13.07 23.78 -7.68
C LYS A 178 13.23 23.73 -9.20
N LEU A 179 12.67 22.71 -9.85
CA LEU A 179 12.79 22.49 -11.29
C LEU A 179 11.57 23.04 -12.05
N ASP A 180 10.38 22.83 -11.50
CA ASP A 180 9.13 23.35 -12.08
C ASP A 180 7.98 23.32 -11.08
N LYS A 181 6.79 23.76 -11.54
CA LYS A 181 5.55 23.55 -10.81
C LYS A 181 5.29 22.05 -10.63
N VAL A 182 5.03 21.64 -9.39
CA VAL A 182 4.72 20.24 -9.04
C VAL A 182 3.25 20.12 -8.66
N THR A 183 2.60 19.05 -9.14
CA THR A 183 1.28 18.65 -8.65
C THR A 183 1.31 17.19 -8.23
N VAL A 184 1.08 16.96 -6.94
CA VAL A 184 0.89 15.64 -6.36
C VAL A 184 -0.57 15.24 -6.57
N LYS A 185 -0.80 14.15 -7.30
CA LYS A 185 -2.11 13.61 -7.63
C LYS A 185 -2.38 12.36 -6.80
N VAL A 186 -3.57 12.30 -6.22
CA VAL A 186 -4.08 11.19 -5.42
C VAL A 186 -5.51 10.86 -5.84
N GLU A 187 -5.97 9.64 -5.60
CA GLU A 187 -7.33 9.27 -5.95
C GLU A 187 -8.39 9.93 -5.05
N ASN A 188 -9.53 10.32 -5.60
CA ASN A 188 -10.67 10.73 -4.78
C ASN A 188 -11.48 9.53 -4.31
N LEU A 189 -11.15 9.02 -3.13
CA LEU A 189 -11.82 7.85 -2.57
C LEU A 189 -12.99 8.19 -1.65
N LYS A 190 -13.44 9.46 -1.61
CA LYS A 190 -14.64 9.85 -0.84
C LYS A 190 -15.89 9.06 -1.25
N THR A 191 -15.93 8.59 -2.49
CA THR A 191 -17.02 7.81 -3.09
C THR A 191 -16.80 6.30 -3.05
N ILE A 192 -15.67 5.81 -2.51
CA ILE A 192 -15.49 4.36 -2.34
C ILE A 192 -16.56 3.85 -1.38
N ASN A 193 -17.42 2.99 -1.93
CA ASN A 193 -18.65 2.47 -1.36
C ASN A 193 -18.44 1.94 0.08
N LYS A 194 -19.41 2.16 0.97
CA LYS A 194 -19.48 1.51 2.31
C LYS A 194 -19.29 -0.01 2.24
N LYS A 195 -19.65 -0.67 1.12
CA LYS A 195 -19.38 -2.10 0.87
C LYS A 195 -17.88 -2.44 0.77
N THR A 196 -17.04 -1.52 0.31
CA THR A 196 -15.57 -1.69 0.32
C THR A 196 -15.01 -1.53 1.73
N VAL A 197 -15.67 -0.78 2.62
CA VAL A 197 -15.34 -0.72 4.06
C VAL A 197 -15.70 -2.06 4.75
N ALA A 198 -16.70 -2.78 4.24
CA ALA A 198 -17.09 -4.11 4.72
C ALA A 198 -16.15 -5.25 4.24
N ASN A 199 -15.19 -4.98 3.34
CA ASN A 199 -14.23 -6.00 2.91
C ASN A 199 -13.16 -6.18 4.01
N PRO A 200 -12.97 -7.41 4.54
CA PRO A 200 -11.97 -7.66 5.58
C PRO A 200 -10.54 -7.27 5.19
N LYS A 201 -10.22 -7.25 3.88
CA LYS A 201 -8.89 -6.88 3.35
C LYS A 201 -8.61 -5.38 3.43
N THR A 202 -9.65 -4.54 3.53
CA THR A 202 -9.56 -3.08 3.59
C THR A 202 -10.01 -2.52 4.94
N ALA A 203 -10.45 -3.37 5.87
CA ALA A 203 -10.91 -2.98 7.22
C ALA A 203 -9.86 -2.18 8.02
N ARG A 204 -8.56 -2.36 7.73
CA ARG A 204 -7.45 -1.60 8.34
C ARG A 204 -6.84 -0.54 7.42
N TRP A 205 -7.38 -0.36 6.22
CA TRP A 205 -6.85 0.62 5.27
C TRP A 205 -7.21 2.03 5.72
N CYS A 206 -6.18 2.83 6.03
CA CYS A 206 -6.33 4.13 6.65
C CYS A 206 -6.11 5.28 5.65
N TYR A 207 -6.76 5.22 4.49
CA TYR A 207 -6.59 6.18 3.40
C TYR A 207 -6.64 7.65 3.85
N ALA A 208 -7.66 8.03 4.63
CA ALA A 208 -7.78 9.40 5.14
C ALA A 208 -6.59 9.83 6.01
N THR A 209 -5.99 8.89 6.76
CA THR A 209 -4.78 9.15 7.55
C THR A 209 -3.55 9.29 6.66
N MET A 210 -3.38 8.40 5.68
CA MET A 210 -2.29 8.50 4.71
C MET A 210 -2.33 9.82 3.95
N LEU A 211 -3.51 10.23 3.47
CA LEU A 211 -3.71 11.49 2.77
C LEU A 211 -3.40 12.70 3.66
N ARG A 212 -3.88 12.72 4.91
CA ARG A 212 -3.57 13.81 5.86
C ARG A 212 -2.06 13.92 6.13
N ILE A 213 -1.37 12.80 6.31
CA ILE A 213 0.09 12.79 6.52
C ILE A 213 0.81 13.26 5.24
N LEU A 214 0.39 12.81 4.06
CA LEU A 214 0.97 13.27 2.80
C LEU A 214 0.79 14.78 2.61
N LYS A 215 -0.40 15.33 2.92
CA LYS A 215 -0.63 16.78 2.92
C LYS A 215 0.36 17.51 3.81
N ALA A 216 0.50 17.07 5.06
CA ALA A 216 1.45 17.67 6.00
C ALA A 216 2.92 17.54 5.57
N ALA A 217 3.29 16.46 4.88
CA ALA A 217 4.64 16.23 4.39
C ALA A 217 4.96 17.00 3.09
N THR A 218 3.94 17.39 2.32
CA THR A 218 4.12 18.05 1.02
C THR A 218 4.36 19.55 1.21
N PRO A 219 5.40 20.13 0.60
CA PRO A 219 5.70 21.55 0.77
C PRO A 219 4.59 22.45 0.18
N PRO A 220 4.38 23.66 0.73
CA PRO A 220 3.39 24.62 0.20
C PRO A 220 3.61 25.01 -1.27
N ALA A 221 4.85 24.95 -1.76
CA ALA A 221 5.19 25.22 -3.16
C ALA A 221 4.65 24.16 -4.15
N ALA A 222 4.13 23.04 -3.65
CA ALA A 222 3.51 21.99 -4.46
C ALA A 222 2.00 21.93 -4.23
N LYS A 223 1.27 21.72 -5.34
CA LYS A 223 -0.18 21.53 -5.33
C LYS A 223 -0.53 20.09 -5.02
N ILE A 224 -1.62 19.85 -4.28
CA ILE A 224 -2.19 18.51 -4.09
C ILE A 224 -3.57 18.46 -4.74
N ALA A 225 -3.79 17.46 -5.58
CA ALA A 225 -5.01 17.32 -6.36
C ALA A 225 -5.59 15.91 -6.29
N CYS A 226 -6.91 15.83 -6.26
CA CYS A 226 -7.68 14.62 -6.42
C CYS A 226 -7.90 14.31 -7.91
N ILE A 227 -7.97 13.02 -8.24
CA ILE A 227 -8.38 12.51 -9.54
C ILE A 227 -9.55 11.52 -9.41
N ASN A 228 -10.21 11.17 -10.51
CA ASN A 228 -11.23 10.13 -10.51
C ASN A 228 -10.56 8.74 -10.41
N PRO A 229 -10.85 7.91 -9.38
CA PRO A 229 -10.26 6.57 -9.24
C PRO A 229 -10.69 5.57 -10.33
N ALA A 230 -11.67 5.90 -11.17
CA ALA A 230 -12.15 5.01 -12.20
C ALA A 230 -10.99 4.55 -13.11
N HIS A 231 -10.81 3.23 -13.17
CA HIS A 231 -9.89 2.53 -14.08
C HIS A 231 -8.39 2.77 -13.89
N THR A 232 -7.97 3.51 -12.86
CA THR A 232 -6.56 3.81 -12.54
C THR A 232 -5.71 2.56 -12.33
N SER A 233 -6.27 1.49 -11.76
CA SER A 233 -5.59 0.21 -11.54
C SER A 233 -5.98 -0.88 -12.55
N GLN A 234 -6.74 -0.53 -13.60
CA GLN A 234 -7.29 -1.49 -14.56
C GLN A 234 -6.78 -1.28 -15.99
N LEU A 235 -6.44 -0.04 -16.38
CA LEU A 235 -5.98 0.25 -17.73
C LEU A 235 -4.46 0.31 -17.80
N THR A 236 -3.89 -0.19 -18.88
CA THR A 236 -2.44 -0.10 -19.10
C THR A 236 -2.06 1.32 -19.54
N PRO A 237 -1.03 1.95 -18.96
CA PRO A 237 -0.66 3.33 -19.27
C PRO A 237 -0.08 3.48 -20.68
N CYS A 238 0.40 2.39 -21.29
CA CYS A 238 0.93 2.39 -22.65
C CYS A 238 -0.16 2.35 -23.74
N CYS A 239 -1.14 1.46 -23.58
CA CYS A 239 -2.12 1.14 -24.64
C CYS A 239 -3.56 1.53 -24.29
N HIS A 240 -3.81 1.99 -23.07
CA HIS A 240 -5.15 2.27 -22.53
C HIS A 240 -6.15 1.10 -22.65
N THR A 241 -5.65 -0.13 -22.71
CA THR A 241 -6.46 -1.36 -22.71
C THR A 241 -6.58 -1.93 -21.31
N LYS A 242 -7.66 -2.66 -21.01
CA LYS A 242 -7.84 -3.37 -19.74
C LYS A 242 -6.73 -4.41 -19.56
N ALA A 243 -5.99 -4.30 -18.46
CA ALA A 243 -4.90 -5.20 -18.14
C ALA A 243 -5.42 -6.59 -17.76
N LYS A 244 -4.70 -7.64 -18.16
CA LYS A 244 -4.95 -9.01 -17.74
C LYS A 244 -4.15 -9.31 -16.47
N HIS A 245 -4.80 -9.94 -15.48
CA HIS A 245 -4.13 -10.36 -14.26
C HIS A 245 -3.32 -11.64 -14.53
N LYS A 246 -1.99 -11.57 -14.35
CA LYS A 246 -1.13 -12.77 -14.28
C LYS A 246 -1.06 -13.27 -12.84
N THR A 247 -0.88 -12.34 -11.91
CA THR A 247 -0.99 -12.57 -10.46
C THR A 247 -1.73 -11.40 -9.81
N TYR A 248 -1.89 -11.41 -8.48
CA TYR A 248 -2.42 -10.25 -7.76
C TYR A 248 -1.56 -8.98 -7.96
N ARG A 249 -0.23 -9.13 -8.05
CA ARG A 249 0.73 -8.03 -8.19
C ARG A 249 1.16 -7.75 -9.63
N THR A 250 1.08 -8.75 -10.51
CA THR A 250 1.57 -8.65 -11.89
C THR A 250 0.42 -8.58 -12.88
N LEU A 251 0.41 -7.50 -13.66
CA LEU A 251 -0.53 -7.27 -14.74
C LEU A 251 0.20 -7.37 -16.08
N THR A 252 -0.52 -7.76 -17.13
CA THR A 252 0.00 -7.82 -18.51
C THR A 252 -0.90 -7.01 -19.42
N CYS A 253 -0.29 -6.20 -20.29
CA CYS A 253 -1.03 -5.52 -21.35
C CYS A 253 -1.38 -6.53 -22.46
N PRO A 254 -2.68 -6.72 -22.78
CA PRO A 254 -3.06 -7.66 -23.84
C PRO A 254 -2.68 -7.18 -25.24
N LYS A 255 -2.46 -5.87 -25.43
CA LYS A 255 -2.14 -5.29 -26.75
C LYS A 255 -0.65 -5.34 -27.08
N CYS A 256 0.23 -5.01 -26.12
CA CYS A 256 1.68 -4.94 -26.34
C CYS A 256 2.50 -5.93 -25.52
N GLY A 257 1.87 -6.80 -24.74
CA GLY A 257 2.55 -7.82 -23.92
C GLY A 257 3.31 -7.31 -22.70
N LYS A 258 3.49 -5.99 -22.55
CA LYS A 258 4.26 -5.40 -21.44
C LYS A 258 3.66 -5.78 -20.08
N GLN A 259 4.53 -6.24 -19.18
CA GLN A 259 4.18 -6.56 -17.80
C GLN A 259 4.35 -5.34 -16.89
N TRP A 260 3.55 -5.29 -15.83
CA TRP A 260 3.51 -4.18 -14.90
C TRP A 260 3.31 -4.67 -13.46
N HIS A 261 3.99 -4.04 -12.51
CA HIS A 261 3.55 -4.10 -11.12
C HIS A 261 2.25 -3.31 -10.97
N ARG A 262 1.21 -3.92 -10.38
CA ARG A 262 -0.14 -3.35 -10.28
C ARG A 262 -0.15 -1.96 -9.67
N ASP A 263 0.54 -1.77 -8.55
CA ASP A 263 0.51 -0.51 -7.81
C ASP A 263 1.36 0.57 -8.51
N ILE A 264 2.41 0.19 -9.26
CA ILE A 264 3.21 1.13 -10.07
C ILE A 264 2.39 1.60 -11.28
N LEU A 265 1.70 0.66 -11.95
CA LEU A 265 0.74 0.97 -13.01
C LEU A 265 -0.33 1.96 -12.53
N ALA A 266 -0.86 1.76 -11.32
CA ALA A 266 -1.82 2.67 -10.71
C ALA A 266 -1.22 4.06 -10.50
N ALA A 267 -0.03 4.17 -9.91
CA ALA A 267 0.65 5.45 -9.71
C ALA A 267 0.90 6.21 -11.02
N ILE A 268 1.31 5.53 -12.09
CA ILE A 268 1.49 6.13 -13.42
C ILE A 268 0.16 6.65 -13.97
N ASN A 269 -0.91 5.86 -13.91
CA ASN A 269 -2.22 6.31 -14.38
C ASN A 269 -2.74 7.50 -13.57
N ILE A 270 -2.53 7.51 -12.24
CA ILE A 270 -2.88 8.64 -11.36
C ILE A 270 -2.10 9.90 -11.78
N SER A 271 -0.81 9.78 -12.13
CA SER A 271 -0.01 10.92 -12.58
C SER A 271 -0.52 11.50 -13.90
N GLN A 272 -1.02 10.66 -14.80
CA GLN A 272 -1.60 11.05 -16.10
C GLN A 272 -3.04 11.58 -15.99
N ALA A 273 -3.81 11.15 -14.99
CA ALA A 273 -5.23 11.45 -14.87
C ALA A 273 -5.55 12.95 -14.77
N LYS A 274 -6.73 13.32 -15.28
CA LYS A 274 -7.26 14.69 -15.16
C LYS A 274 -7.63 14.98 -13.70
N ILE A 275 -7.31 16.19 -13.26
CA ILE A 275 -7.64 16.67 -11.91
C ILE A 275 -9.14 16.89 -11.82
N THR A 276 -9.76 16.34 -10.77
CA THR A 276 -11.19 16.56 -10.45
C THR A 276 -11.36 17.63 -9.39
N THR A 277 -10.48 17.69 -8.40
CA THR A 277 -10.57 18.66 -7.29
C THR A 277 -9.19 19.03 -6.79
N THR A 278 -8.97 20.31 -6.44
CA THR A 278 -7.74 20.76 -5.77
C THR A 278 -7.93 20.65 -4.26
N LEU A 279 -6.93 20.11 -3.55
CA LEU A 279 -6.95 19.97 -2.09
C LEU A 279 -6.08 21.00 -1.35
N GLN A 280 -5.11 21.58 -2.07
CA GLN A 280 -4.16 22.61 -1.67
C GLN A 280 -3.47 23.09 -2.94
#